data_AF-A0AAU9SB61-F1
#
_entry.id   AF-A0AAU9SB61-F1
#
_cell.length_a   1.000
_cell.length_b   1.000
_cell.length_c   1.000
_cell.angle_alpha   90.00
_cell.angle_beta   90.00
_cell.angle_gamma   90.00
#
_symmetry.space_group_name_H-M   'P 1'
#
loop_
_entity.id
_entity.type
_entity.pdbx_description
1 polymer ?
#
loop_
_entity_poly.entity_id
_entity_poly.type
_entity_poly.pdbx_seq_one_letter_code
_entity_poly.pdbx_strand_id
1 'polypeptide(L)'
;MKSKQKVMFIFLTLIPALILQPSEAQSDICPYDSTYGVLDKVPGCSDAVKLVSYNDPRSLTRDCCKQVRTLPDCLLIISAERAERTTIFISICIKIFPGSIL
;
A
#
# COMPACT_ATOMS: atom_id res chain seq x y z
N MET A 1 16.72 32.21 -70.18
CA MET A 1 16.37 31.18 -69.17
C MET A 1 17.56 30.98 -68.24
N LYS A 2 17.39 31.16 -66.93
CA LYS A 2 18.25 30.55 -65.90
C LYS A 2 17.55 30.70 -64.55
N SER A 3 16.79 29.66 -64.19
CA SER A 3 16.07 29.57 -62.93
C SER A 3 17.07 29.48 -61.78
N LYS A 4 17.01 30.41 -60.82
CA LYS A 4 17.75 30.29 -59.56
C LYS A 4 16.89 29.48 -58.60
N GLN A 5 17.08 28.16 -58.56
CA GLN A 5 16.50 27.32 -57.51
C GLN A 5 17.14 27.68 -56.18
N LYS A 6 16.38 28.36 -55.30
CA LYS A 6 16.68 28.46 -53.87
C LYS A 6 16.34 27.11 -53.25
N VAL A 7 17.36 26.33 -52.92
CA VAL A 7 17.17 25.06 -52.22
C VAL A 7 16.94 25.38 -50.74
N MET A 8 15.68 25.37 -50.32
CA MET A 8 15.32 25.54 -48.91
C MET A 8 15.32 24.16 -48.25
N PHE A 9 16.40 23.83 -47.56
CA PHE A 9 16.48 22.63 -46.73
C PHE A 9 15.73 22.88 -45.41
N ILE A 10 14.55 22.28 -45.26
CA ILE A 10 13.81 22.28 -44.00
C ILE A 10 14.27 21.05 -43.20
N PHE A 11 14.98 21.27 -42.10
CA PHE A 11 15.31 20.21 -41.14
C PHE A 11 14.11 19.99 -40.21
N LEU A 12 13.36 18.91 -40.43
CA LEU A 12 12.31 18.44 -39.52
C LEU A 12 12.95 17.69 -38.35
N THR A 13 13.12 18.35 -37.20
CA THR A 13 13.53 17.69 -35.96
C THR A 13 12.38 16.83 -35.44
N LEU A 14 12.51 15.51 -35.55
CA LEU A 14 11.60 14.55 -34.94
C LEU A 14 11.88 14.52 -33.43
N ILE A 15 11.06 15.21 -32.64
CA ILE A 15 11.13 15.12 -31.17
C ILE A 15 10.42 13.81 -30.78
N PRO A 16 11.10 12.80 -30.24
CA PRO A 16 10.41 11.67 -29.66
C PRO A 16 9.68 12.19 -28.41
N ALA A 17 8.35 12.25 -28.47
CA ALA A 17 7.54 12.43 -27.29
C ALA A 17 7.77 11.19 -26.42
N LEU A 18 8.57 11.35 -25.36
CA LEU A 18 8.64 10.40 -24.26
C LEU A 18 7.24 10.37 -23.64
N ILE A 19 6.40 9.44 -24.12
CA ILE A 19 5.16 9.08 -23.44
C ILE A 19 5.62 8.35 -22.18
N LEU A 20 5.88 9.12 -21.13
CA LEU A 20 5.96 8.60 -19.77
C LEU A 20 4.56 8.06 -19.47
N GLN A 21 4.33 6.78 -19.76
CA GLN A 21 3.23 6.06 -19.13
C GLN A 21 3.49 6.17 -17.62
N PRO A 22 2.60 6.78 -16.84
CA PRO A 22 2.69 6.64 -15.39
C PRO A 22 2.60 5.14 -15.13
N SER A 23 3.71 4.56 -14.66
CA SER A 23 3.69 3.23 -14.09
C SER A 23 2.69 3.33 -12.94
N GLU A 24 1.54 2.67 -13.07
CA GLU A 24 0.66 2.39 -11.95
C GLU A 24 1.39 1.41 -11.02
N ALA A 25 2.46 1.88 -10.38
CA ALA A 25 2.85 1.34 -9.09
C ALA A 25 1.74 1.77 -8.14
N GLN A 26 0.61 1.06 -8.18
CA GLN A 26 -0.40 1.14 -7.12
C GLN A 26 0.40 0.97 -5.84
N SER A 27 0.45 2.03 -5.03
CA SER A 27 1.11 1.93 -3.75
C SER A 27 0.35 0.86 -2.98
N ASP A 28 0.97 -0.30 -2.74
CA ASP A 28 0.41 -1.39 -1.94
C ASP A 28 0.12 -0.96 -0.49
N ILE A 29 0.28 0.33 -0.15
CA ILE A 29 0.02 0.93 1.14
C ILE A 29 -1.48 0.89 1.43
N CYS A 30 -1.82 0.42 2.63
CA CYS A 30 -3.21 0.38 3.06
C CYS A 30 -3.82 1.79 3.12
N PRO A 31 -5.06 2.00 2.63
CA PRO A 31 -5.72 3.29 2.78
C PRO A 31 -5.95 3.57 4.26
N TYR A 32 -5.37 4.66 4.76
CA TYR A 32 -5.32 4.98 6.20
C TYR A 32 -6.72 4.95 6.84
N ASP A 33 -7.66 5.72 6.29
CA ASP A 33 -9.02 5.85 6.85
C ASP A 33 -9.77 4.52 6.88
N SER A 34 -9.61 3.70 5.84
CA SER A 34 -10.27 2.39 5.78
C SER A 34 -9.69 1.41 6.79
N THR A 35 -8.37 1.44 7.00
CA THR A 35 -7.66 0.44 7.82
C THR A 35 -7.78 0.78 9.30
N TYR A 36 -7.44 2.01 9.67
CA TYR A 36 -7.58 2.48 11.04
C TYR A 36 -9.05 2.55 11.43
N GLY A 37 -9.97 2.93 10.52
CA GLY A 37 -11.41 2.85 10.76
C GLY A 37 -11.94 1.45 11.02
N VAL A 38 -11.31 0.39 10.47
CA VAL A 38 -11.65 -1.00 10.77
C VAL A 38 -11.09 -1.44 12.12
N LEU A 39 -9.85 -1.05 12.44
CA LEU A 39 -9.19 -1.42 13.70
C LEU A 39 -9.80 -0.68 14.90
N ASP A 40 -10.05 0.62 14.78
CA ASP A 40 -10.54 1.49 15.86
C ASP A 40 -11.98 1.19 16.27
N LYS A 41 -12.70 0.31 15.55
CA LYS A 41 -13.96 -0.30 16.01
C LYS A 41 -13.78 -1.08 17.31
N VAL A 42 -12.57 -1.56 17.59
CA VAL A 42 -12.22 -2.22 18.84
C VAL A 42 -11.24 -1.33 19.59
N PRO A 43 -11.59 -0.81 20.79
CA PRO A 43 -10.71 0.06 21.57
C PRO A 43 -9.32 -0.56 21.78
N GLY A 44 -8.28 0.20 21.44
CA GLY A 44 -6.88 -0.22 21.59
C GLY A 44 -6.37 -1.21 20.54
N CYS A 45 -7.17 -1.61 19.55
CA CYS A 45 -6.76 -2.58 18.54
C CYS A 45 -5.66 -2.05 17.61
N SER A 46 -5.74 -0.78 17.19
CA SER A 46 -4.69 -0.15 16.38
C SER A 46 -3.35 -0.15 17.10
N ASP A 47 -3.32 0.19 18.39
CA ASP A 47 -2.09 0.15 19.19
C ASP A 47 -1.61 -1.29 19.45
N ALA A 48 -2.52 -2.24 19.66
CA ALA A 48 -2.16 -3.66 19.76
C ALA A 48 -1.50 -4.18 18.47
N VAL A 49 -2.02 -3.80 17.30
CA VAL A 49 -1.42 -4.13 16.00
C VAL A 49 -0.03 -3.51 15.86
N LYS A 50 0.17 -2.26 16.31
CA LYS A 50 1.51 -1.65 16.34
C LYS A 50 2.46 -2.46 17.22
N LEU A 51 2.04 -2.84 18.44
CA LEU A 51 2.85 -3.63 19.37
C LEU A 51 3.22 -5.01 18.81
N VAL A 52 2.31 -5.66 18.07
CA VAL A 52 2.61 -6.92 17.37
C VAL A 52 3.78 -6.76 16.40
N SER A 53 3.90 -5.62 15.73
CA SER A 53 5.04 -5.32 14.86
C SER A 53 6.38 -5.27 15.61
N TYR A 54 6.34 -4.94 16.90
CA TYR A 54 7.49 -4.99 17.80
C TYR A 54 7.61 -6.34 18.54
N ASN A 55 7.00 -7.39 18.02
CA ASN A 55 6.96 -8.74 18.60
C ASN A 55 6.29 -8.82 19.98
N ASP A 56 5.39 -7.88 20.32
CA ASP A 56 4.59 -7.92 21.54
C ASP A 56 3.10 -8.12 21.24
N PRO A 57 2.64 -9.38 21.14
CA PRO A 57 1.24 -9.67 20.86
C PRO A 57 0.35 -9.73 22.11
N ARG A 58 0.85 -9.38 23.30
CA ARG A 58 0.12 -9.59 24.57
C ARG A 58 -1.16 -8.77 24.68
N SER A 59 -1.21 -7.61 24.03
CA SER A 59 -2.37 -6.72 23.98
C SER A 59 -3.39 -7.12 22.91
N LEU A 60 -3.09 -8.13 22.09
CA LEU A 60 -3.96 -8.54 21.00
C LEU A 60 -5.17 -9.31 21.56
N THR A 61 -6.37 -8.84 21.25
CA THR A 61 -7.62 -9.48 21.67
C THR A 61 -8.24 -10.27 20.52
N ARG A 62 -9.13 -11.22 20.87
CA ARG A 62 -9.88 -11.98 19.86
C ARG A 62 -10.71 -11.08 18.95
N ASP A 63 -11.35 -10.05 19.50
CA ASP A 63 -12.17 -9.13 18.71
C ASP A 63 -11.34 -8.23 17.82
N CYS A 64 -10.16 -7.77 18.27
CA CYS A 64 -9.21 -7.09 17.40
C CYS A 64 -8.80 -7.99 16.22
N CYS A 65 -8.55 -9.28 16.48
CA CYS A 65 -8.24 -10.25 15.43
C CYS A 65 -9.40 -10.59 14.49
N LYS A 66 -10.66 -10.30 14.84
CA LYS A 66 -11.76 -10.35 13.87
C LYS A 66 -11.63 -9.19 12.89
N GLN A 67 -11.34 -7.99 13.39
CA GLN A 67 -11.13 -6.81 12.55
C GLN A 67 -9.93 -6.96 11.63
N VAL A 68 -8.76 -7.36 12.16
CA VAL A 68 -7.52 -7.57 11.38
C VAL A 68 -7.73 -8.52 10.21
N ARG A 69 -8.54 -9.57 10.36
CA ARG A 69 -8.84 -10.54 9.29
C ARG A 69 -9.69 -10.01 8.15
N THR A 70 -10.37 -8.88 8.37
CA THR A 70 -11.15 -8.21 7.31
C THR A 70 -10.32 -7.25 6.47
N LEU A 71 -9.06 -7.00 6.86
CA LEU A 71 -8.17 -6.11 6.12
C LEU A 71 -7.75 -6.74 4.78
N PRO A 72 -7.65 -5.94 3.70
CA PRO A 72 -7.08 -6.41 2.44
C PRO A 72 -5.58 -6.68 2.60
N ASP A 73 -4.98 -7.43 1.66
CA ASP A 73 -3.52 -7.56 1.60
C ASP A 73 -2.90 -6.23 1.14
N CYS A 74 -2.18 -5.58 2.04
CA CYS A 74 -1.56 -4.28 1.82
C CYS A 74 -0.47 -4.01 2.88
N LEU A 75 0.39 -3.02 2.66
CA LEU A 75 1.41 -2.54 3.58
C LEU A 75 0.80 -1.56 4.58
N LEU A 76 0.68 -1.99 5.83
CA LEU A 76 0.23 -1.17 6.94
C LEU A 76 1.40 -0.37 7.50
N ILE A 77 1.30 0.95 7.46
CA ILE A 77 2.27 1.85 8.08
C ILE A 77 2.03 1.88 9.59
N ILE A 78 3.06 1.49 10.35
CA ILE A 78 3.04 1.35 11.82
C ILE A 78 3.77 2.52 12.46
N SER A 79 4.87 2.94 11.84
CA SER A 79 5.65 4.12 12.18
C SER A 79 6.36 4.66 10.92
N ALA A 80 7.08 5.78 11.04
CA ALA A 80 7.85 6.35 9.95
C ALA A 80 8.91 5.40 9.36
N GLU A 81 9.38 4.43 10.14
CA GLU A 81 10.44 3.49 9.74
C GLU A 81 9.94 2.04 9.57
N ARG A 82 8.66 1.78 9.89
CA ARG A 82 8.12 0.42 9.95
C ARG A 82 6.79 0.35 9.23
N ALA A 83 6.76 -0.45 8.16
CA ALA A 83 5.56 -0.86 7.48
C ALA A 83 5.61 -2.37 7.28
N GLU A 84 4.49 -3.04 7.54
CA GLU A 84 4.41 -4.50 7.45
C GLU A 84 3.16 -4.90 6.68
N ARG A 85 3.25 -6.03 5.99
CA ARG A 85 2.12 -6.55 5.21
C ARG A 85 1.00 -7.03 6.16
N THR A 86 -0.25 -6.67 5.90
CA THR A 86 -1.42 -7.04 6.73
C THR A 86 -1.54 -8.55 6.93
N THR A 87 -1.14 -9.34 5.93
CA THR A 87 -1.05 -10.81 5.99
C THR A 87 -0.20 -11.35 7.15
N ILE A 88 0.82 -10.61 7.59
CA ILE A 88 1.62 -10.97 8.78
C ILE A 88 0.74 -10.93 10.03
N PHE A 89 0.00 -9.83 10.23
CA PHE A 89 -0.91 -9.68 11.36
C PHE A 89 -2.04 -10.71 11.33
N ILE A 90 -2.60 -11.00 10.14
CA ILE A 90 -3.61 -12.04 9.95
C ILE A 90 -3.08 -13.41 10.38
N SER A 91 -1.86 -13.77 9.95
CA SER A 91 -1.20 -15.02 10.34
C SER A 91 -0.99 -15.13 11.85
N ILE A 92 -0.53 -14.04 12.49
CA ILE A 92 -0.36 -13.96 13.94
C ILE A 92 -1.72 -14.15 14.65
N CYS A 93 -2.78 -13.49 14.17
CA CYS A 93 -4.13 -13.65 14.70
C CYS A 93 -4.65 -15.09 14.60
N ILE A 94 -4.41 -15.79 13.49
CA ILE A 94 -4.78 -17.20 13.33
C ILE A 94 -3.99 -18.08 14.31
N LYS A 95 -2.70 -17.82 14.49
CA LYS A 95 -1.83 -18.59 15.39
C LYS A 95 -2.23 -18.42 16.86
N ILE A 96 -2.52 -17.20 17.30
CA ILE A 96 -2.84 -16.90 18.72
C ILE A 96 -4.28 -17.31 19.04
N PHE A 97 -5.22 -17.07 18.11
CA PHE A 97 -6.64 -17.33 18.31
C PHE A 97 -7.21 -18.28 17.25
N PRO A 98 -6.82 -19.57 17.27
CA PRO A 98 -7.36 -20.57 16.35
C PRO A 98 -8.87 -20.70 16.53
N GLY A 99 -9.60 -20.93 15.43
CA GLY A 99 -11.06 -21.10 15.46
C GLY A 99 -11.87 -19.81 15.66
N SER A 100 -11.23 -18.65 15.70
CA SER A 100 -11.93 -17.34 15.63
C SER A 100 -12.31 -17.05 14.18
N ILE A 101 -13.21 -17.86 13.66
CA ILE A 101 -13.81 -17.69 12.34
C ILE A 101 -14.84 -16.56 12.47
N LEU A 102 -14.89 -15.70 11.46
CA LEU A 102 -15.84 -14.60 11.32
C LEU A 102 -17.29 -15.09 11.44
#